data_AF-A0A0A7EJD5-F1
#
_entry.id   AF-A0A0A7EJD5-F1
#
_cell.length_a   1.000
_cell.length_b   1.000
_cell.length_c   1.000
_cell.angle_alpha   90.00
_cell.angle_beta   90.00
_cell.angle_gamma   90.00
#
_symmetry.space_group_name_H-M   'P 1'
#
loop_
_entity.id
_entity.type
_entity.pdbx_description
1 polymer ?
#
loop_
_entity_poly.entity_id
_entity_poly.type
_entity_poly.pdbx_seq_one_letter_code
_entity_poly.pdbx_strand_id
1 'polypeptide(L)'
;MSLETEELLSNIKRQSKRLSKILSCPLGQAQENLAICIYQCTSYSDFLNKVQSGSFENPLLALTALSPQSELFLSKLLANNLDRILGNFSKKFPGLDINEEMVVSLFGLGFEEFNAKISNQ
;
A
#
# COMPACT_ATOMS: atom_id res chain seq x y z
N MET A 1 12.00 14.21 9.12
CA MET A 1 10.64 14.79 9.04
C MET A 1 9.72 13.90 9.85
N SER A 2 8.98 14.44 10.81
CA SER A 2 7.87 13.70 11.42
C SER A 2 6.76 13.64 10.37
N LEU A 3 6.48 12.47 9.80
CA LEU A 3 5.26 12.29 9.02
C LEU A 3 4.10 12.50 9.98
N GLU A 4 3.26 13.50 9.72
CA GLU A 4 2.10 13.75 10.57
C GLU A 4 1.14 12.57 10.43
N THR A 5 0.73 11.98 11.55
CA THR A 5 -0.19 10.84 11.58
C THR A 5 -1.43 11.08 10.73
N GLU A 6 -1.92 12.33 10.67
CA GLU A 6 -3.06 12.72 9.83
C GLU A 6 -2.80 12.52 8.33
N GLU A 7 -1.58 12.81 7.86
CA GLU A 7 -1.18 12.60 6.47
C GLU A 7 -1.15 11.10 6.13
N LEU A 8 -0.57 10.28 7.03
CA LEU A 8 -0.56 8.82 6.88
C LEU A 8 -1.98 8.26 6.80
N LEU A 9 -2.86 8.69 7.70
CA LEU A 9 -4.27 8.30 7.70
C LEU A 9 -5.01 8.77 6.44
N SER A 10 -4.67 9.94 5.91
CA SER A 10 -5.22 10.44 4.64
C SER A 10 -4.79 9.58 3.46
N ASN A 11 -3.52 9.17 3.42
CA ASN A 11 -2.99 8.27 2.39
C ASN A 11 -3.64 6.89 2.45
N ILE A 12 -3.80 6.32 3.64
CA ILE A 12 -4.52 5.05 3.85
C ILE A 12 -5.95 5.13 3.30
N LYS A 13 -6.66 6.23 3.54
CA LYS A 13 -8.02 6.46 2.99
C LYS A 13 -8.00 6.50 1.46
N ARG A 14 -7.01 7.19 0.84
CA ARG A 14 -6.87 7.25 -0.62
C ARG A 14 -6.57 5.88 -1.22
N GLN A 15 -5.62 5.14 -0.64
CA GLN A 15 -5.29 3.78 -1.06
C GLN A 15 -6.49 2.84 -0.97
N SER A 16 -7.23 2.88 0.14
CA SER A 16 -8.45 2.08 0.34
C SER A 16 -9.53 2.38 -0.71
N LYS A 17 -9.72 3.67 -1.06
CA LYS A 17 -10.67 4.07 -2.12
C LYS A 17 -10.24 3.56 -3.50
N ARG A 18 -8.95 3.58 -3.82
CA ARG A 18 -8.44 3.04 -5.08
C ARG A 18 -8.60 1.52 -5.12
N LEU A 19 -8.29 0.82 -4.03
CA LEU A 19 -8.47 -0.62 -3.93
C LEU A 19 -9.94 -1.02 -4.06
N SER A 20 -10.86 -0.28 -3.41
CA SER A 20 -12.30 -0.50 -3.55
C SER A 20 -12.78 -0.46 -5.00
N LYS A 21 -12.22 0.44 -5.82
CA LYS A 21 -12.50 0.50 -7.26
C LYS A 21 -11.92 -0.69 -8.02
N ILE A 22 -10.66 -1.05 -7.76
CA ILE A 22 -10.00 -2.19 -8.41
C ILE A 22 -10.74 -3.50 -8.12
N LEU A 23 -11.11 -3.72 -6.86
CA LEU A 23 -11.83 -4.91 -6.42
C LEU A 23 -13.34 -4.86 -6.67
N SER A 24 -13.87 -3.72 -7.12
CA SER A 24 -15.32 -3.46 -7.21
C SER A 24 -16.08 -3.86 -5.93
N CYS A 25 -15.53 -3.52 -4.76
CA CYS A 25 -16.07 -3.93 -3.45
C CYS A 25 -16.35 -2.72 -2.54
N PRO A 26 -17.19 -2.88 -1.49
CA PRO A 26 -17.44 -1.81 -0.51
C PRO A 26 -16.15 -1.32 0.17
N LEU A 27 -16.10 -0.03 0.50
CA LEU A 27 -14.91 0.59 1.08
C LEU A 27 -14.41 -0.12 2.36
N GLY A 28 -15.32 -0.57 3.22
CA GLY A 28 -14.94 -1.31 4.43
C GLY A 28 -14.22 -2.62 4.14
N GLN A 29 -14.65 -3.36 3.11
CA GLN A 29 -13.93 -4.57 2.67
C GLN A 29 -12.57 -4.22 2.06
N ALA A 30 -12.48 -3.15 1.27
CA ALA A 30 -11.22 -2.69 0.73
C ALA A 30 -10.23 -2.28 1.84
N GLN A 31 -10.70 -1.63 2.90
CA GLN A 31 -9.88 -1.27 4.07
C GLN A 31 -9.29 -2.51 4.76
N GLU A 32 -10.09 -3.53 5.01
CA GLU A 32 -9.62 -4.81 5.58
C GLU A 32 -8.60 -5.49 4.66
N ASN A 33 -8.90 -5.55 3.37
CA ASN A 33 -8.03 -6.21 2.40
C ASN A 33 -6.72 -5.44 2.18
N LEU A 34 -6.73 -4.12 2.25
CA LEU A 34 -5.53 -3.28 2.22
C LEU A 34 -4.62 -3.60 3.41
N ALA A 35 -5.19 -3.62 4.61
CA ALA A 35 -4.47 -3.92 5.84
C ALA A 35 -3.79 -5.30 5.79
N ILE A 36 -4.49 -6.30 5.26
CA ILE A 36 -3.99 -7.68 5.18
C ILE A 36 -2.98 -7.84 4.04
N CYS A 37 -3.33 -7.44 2.82
CA CYS A 37 -2.55 -7.80 1.62
C CYS A 37 -1.27 -6.96 1.48
N ILE A 38 -1.34 -5.67 1.83
CA ILE A 38 -0.19 -4.74 1.71
C ILE A 38 0.56 -4.65 3.03
N TYR A 39 -0.15 -4.40 4.13
CA TYR A 39 0.46 -4.04 5.40
C TYR A 39 0.64 -5.23 6.35
N GLN A 40 0.21 -6.44 5.97
CA GLN A 40 0.34 -7.66 6.76
C GLN A 40 -0.20 -7.53 8.19
N CYS A 41 -1.20 -6.69 8.36
CA CYS A 41 -1.95 -6.57 9.59
C CYS A 41 -3.07 -7.60 9.63
N THR A 42 -3.55 -7.88 10.84
CA THR A 42 -4.62 -8.86 11.05
C THR A 42 -6.01 -8.30 10.72
N SER A 43 -6.17 -6.98 10.82
CA SER A 43 -7.39 -6.23 10.50
C SER A 43 -7.07 -4.77 10.20
N TYR A 44 -8.06 -4.03 9.68
CA TYR A 44 -7.95 -2.58 9.52
C TYR A 44 -7.75 -1.87 10.86
N SER A 45 -8.39 -2.33 11.94
CA SER A 45 -8.19 -1.75 13.28
C SER A 45 -6.76 -1.96 13.80
N ASP A 46 -6.20 -3.18 13.64
CA ASP A 46 -4.80 -3.47 13.98
C ASP A 46 -3.84 -2.57 13.18
N PHE A 47 -4.13 -2.38 11.89
CA PHE A 47 -3.36 -1.48 11.03
C PHE A 47 -3.38 -0.03 11.51
N LEU A 48 -4.55 0.52 11.81
CA LEU A 48 -4.66 1.89 12.31
C LEU A 48 -3.93 2.08 13.64
N ASN A 49 -4.09 1.14 14.57
CA ASN A 49 -3.42 1.19 15.87
C ASN A 49 -1.89 1.20 15.70
N LYS A 50 -1.34 0.36 14.82
CA LYS A 50 0.10 0.32 14.54
C LYS A 50 0.61 1.63 13.95
N VAL A 51 -0.10 2.19 12.96
CA VAL A 51 0.25 3.49 12.37
C VAL A 51 0.22 4.61 13.42
N GLN A 52 -0.81 4.65 14.27
CA GLN A 52 -0.96 5.66 15.31
C GLN A 52 0.07 5.52 16.44
N SER A 53 0.48 4.28 16.75
CA SER A 53 1.51 4.01 17.77
C SER A 53 2.92 4.41 17.33
N GLY A 54 3.13 4.65 16.04
CA GLY A 54 4.46 4.87 15.46
C GLY A 54 5.37 3.63 15.50
N SER A 55 4.83 2.45 15.83
CA SER A 55 5.58 1.19 15.80
C SER A 55 5.68 0.69 14.36
N PHE A 56 6.81 1.00 13.71
CA PHE A 56 7.17 0.53 12.38
C PHE A 56 8.00 -0.78 12.43
N GLU A 57 7.70 -1.68 13.38
CA GLU A 57 8.31 -3.02 13.42
C GLU A 57 8.12 -3.79 12.11
N ASN A 58 6.99 -3.56 11.45
CA ASN A 58 6.78 -3.99 10.08
C ASN A 58 7.19 -2.87 9.10
N PRO A 59 8.26 -3.06 8.30
CA PRO A 59 8.70 -2.05 7.33
C PRO A 59 7.62 -1.64 6.33
N LEU A 60 6.67 -2.52 6.01
CA LEU A 60 5.59 -2.22 5.07
C LEU A 60 4.66 -1.10 5.56
N LEU A 61 4.60 -0.85 6.88
CA LEU A 61 3.85 0.29 7.42
C LEU A 61 4.40 1.64 6.93
N ALA A 62 5.69 1.71 6.58
CA ALA A 62 6.28 2.91 5.98
C ALA A 62 5.65 3.26 4.61
N LEU A 63 5.06 2.29 3.91
CA LEU A 63 4.36 2.54 2.64
C LEU A 63 3.08 3.39 2.81
N THR A 64 2.61 3.62 4.04
CA THR A 64 1.56 4.62 4.32
C THR A 64 1.98 6.04 3.98
N ALA A 65 3.30 6.30 3.99
CA ALA A 65 3.90 7.56 3.58
C ALA A 65 4.21 7.63 2.08
N LEU A 66 3.99 6.54 1.32
CA LEU A 66 4.28 6.52 -0.12
C LEU A 66 3.21 7.29 -0.90
N SER A 67 3.68 8.29 -1.62
CA SER A 67 2.97 9.21 -2.49
C SER A 67 3.88 9.59 -3.68
N PRO A 68 3.37 10.27 -4.72
CA PRO A 68 4.20 10.68 -5.86
C PRO A 68 5.42 11.52 -5.48
N GLN A 69 5.28 12.37 -4.47
CA GLN A 69 6.33 13.27 -3.99
C GLN A 69 7.27 12.62 -2.96
N SER A 70 7.02 11.37 -2.58
CA SER A 70 7.77 10.70 -1.53
C SER A 70 9.21 10.37 -1.95
N GLU A 71 10.07 10.23 -0.94
CA GLU A 71 11.48 9.87 -1.11
C GLU A 71 11.65 8.53 -1.85
N LEU A 72 12.73 8.42 -2.65
CA LEU A 72 13.03 7.25 -3.48
C LEU A 72 13.05 5.93 -2.69
N PHE A 73 13.46 5.97 -1.42
CA PHE A 73 13.55 4.76 -0.60
C PHE A 73 12.19 4.06 -0.45
N LEU A 74 11.07 4.80 -0.40
CA LEU A 74 9.74 4.23 -0.28
C LEU A 74 9.30 3.54 -1.59
N SER A 75 9.65 4.11 -2.74
CA SER A 75 9.44 3.47 -4.03
C SER A 75 10.25 2.17 -4.15
N LYS A 76 11.51 2.16 -3.70
CA LYS A 76 12.34 0.93 -3.65
C LYS A 76 11.79 -0.09 -2.65
N LEU A 77 11.28 0.35 -1.50
CA LEU A 77 10.64 -0.52 -0.53
C LEU A 77 9.42 -1.23 -1.13
N LEU A 78 8.58 -0.49 -1.88
CA LEU A 78 7.46 -1.09 -2.59
C LEU A 78 7.96 -2.10 -3.62
N ALA A 79 8.90 -1.72 -4.48
CA ALA A 79 9.45 -2.58 -5.53
C ALA A 79 9.97 -3.91 -4.97
N ASN A 80 10.77 -3.86 -3.90
CA ASN A 80 11.34 -5.04 -3.25
C ASN A 80 10.29 -5.97 -2.59
N ASN A 81 9.05 -5.52 -2.44
CA ASN A 81 7.97 -6.28 -1.81
C ASN A 81 6.79 -6.57 -2.76
N LEU A 82 6.85 -6.17 -4.04
CA LEU A 82 5.75 -6.36 -5.00
C LEU A 82 5.35 -7.83 -5.12
N ASP A 83 6.29 -8.74 -5.35
CA ASP A 83 6.03 -10.18 -5.46
C ASP A 83 5.29 -10.74 -4.24
N ARG A 84 5.69 -10.29 -3.05
CA ARG A 84 5.07 -10.71 -1.79
C ARG A 84 3.65 -10.17 -1.66
N ILE A 85 3.44 -8.90 -2.01
CA ILE A 85 2.12 -8.25 -1.98
C ILE A 85 1.19 -8.92 -2.99
N LEU A 86 1.66 -9.17 -4.21
CA LEU A 86 0.91 -9.91 -5.24
C LEU A 86 0.54 -11.30 -4.76
N GLY A 87 1.48 -12.04 -4.18
CA GLY A 87 1.22 -13.35 -3.59
C GLY A 87 0.15 -13.32 -2.49
N ASN A 88 0.05 -12.23 -1.71
CA ASN A 88 -1.03 -12.07 -0.74
C ASN A 88 -2.38 -11.82 -1.42
N PHE A 89 -2.43 -10.99 -2.46
CA PHE A 89 -3.64 -10.78 -3.25
C PHE A 89 -4.12 -12.07 -3.92
N SER A 90 -3.23 -12.83 -4.57
CA SER A 90 -3.60 -14.11 -5.21
C SER A 90 -4.15 -15.13 -4.21
N LYS A 91 -3.61 -15.18 -2.98
CA LYS A 91 -4.13 -16.04 -1.92
C LYS A 91 -5.50 -15.59 -1.41
N LYS A 92 -5.71 -14.27 -1.26
CA LYS A 92 -6.96 -13.71 -0.73
C LYS A 92 -8.08 -13.70 -1.76
N PHE A 93 -7.76 -13.51 -3.03
CA PHE A 93 -8.67 -13.40 -4.16
C PHE A 93 -8.25 -14.35 -5.29
N PRO A 94 -8.44 -15.66 -5.12
CA PRO A 94 -8.10 -16.62 -6.17
C PRO A 94 -8.91 -16.30 -7.44
N GLY A 95 -8.21 -16.19 -8.57
CA GLY A 95 -8.81 -15.88 -9.87
C GLY A 95 -8.93 -14.39 -10.21
N LEU A 96 -8.55 -13.49 -9.30
CA LEU A 96 -8.43 -12.07 -9.63
C LEU A 96 -7.03 -11.75 -10.18
N ASP A 97 -6.97 -11.16 -11.37
CA ASP A 97 -5.72 -10.79 -12.04
C ASP A 97 -5.20 -9.42 -11.56
N ILE A 98 -4.72 -9.37 -10.31
CA ILE A 98 -4.00 -8.21 -9.79
C ILE A 98 -2.54 -8.28 -10.26
N ASN A 99 -2.09 -7.24 -10.95
CA ASN A 99 -0.70 -7.11 -11.41
C ASN A 99 0.04 -5.98 -10.68
N GLU A 100 1.34 -5.83 -10.96
CA GLU A 100 2.19 -4.81 -10.34
C GLU A 100 1.68 -3.39 -10.55
N GLU A 101 1.25 -3.05 -11.77
CA GLU A 101 0.71 -1.74 -12.11
C GLU A 101 -0.50 -1.38 -11.23
N MET A 102 -1.41 -2.32 -11.03
CA MET A 102 -2.57 -2.12 -10.15
C MET A 102 -2.12 -1.85 -8.71
N VAL A 103 -1.16 -2.61 -8.18
CA VAL A 103 -0.64 -2.40 -6.82
C VAL A 103 0.05 -1.04 -6.69
N VAL A 104 0.89 -0.65 -7.64
CA VAL A 104 1.58 0.64 -7.69
C VAL A 104 0.57 1.79 -7.74
N SER A 105 -0.51 1.64 -8.51
CA SER A 105 -1.56 2.65 -8.64
C SER A 105 -2.28 2.94 -7.31
N LEU A 106 -2.29 2.00 -6.34
CA LEU A 106 -2.88 2.22 -5.01
C LEU A 106 -2.23 3.41 -4.30
N PHE A 107 -0.95 3.64 -4.53
CA PHE A 107 -0.18 4.74 -3.96
C PHE A 107 -0.33 6.06 -4.76
N GLY A 108 -1.09 6.04 -5.86
CA GLY A 108 -1.27 7.19 -6.73
C GLY A 108 -0.11 7.45 -7.68
N LEU A 109 0.74 6.44 -7.87
CA LEU A 109 1.90 6.47 -8.76
C LEU A 109 1.49 5.97 -10.16
N GLY A 110 2.08 6.54 -11.21
CA GLY A 110 2.07 5.94 -12.54
C GLY A 110 3.11 4.82 -12.63
N PHE A 111 2.80 3.72 -13.30
CA PHE A 111 3.69 2.55 -13.35
C PHE A 111 4.99 2.82 -14.11
N GLU A 112 4.92 3.51 -15.25
CA GLU A 112 6.12 3.91 -16.01
C GLU A 112 7.04 4.83 -15.20
N GLU A 113 6.47 5.86 -14.55
CA GLU A 113 7.22 6.78 -13.69
C GLU A 113 7.84 6.05 -12.50
N PHE A 114 7.09 5.14 -11.89
CA PHE A 114 7.59 4.29 -10.80
C PHE A 114 8.80 3.46 -11.25
N ASN A 115 8.69 2.77 -12.40
CA ASN A 115 9.77 1.96 -12.95
C ASN A 115 11.00 2.81 -13.31
N ALA A 116 10.81 3.97 -13.92
CA ALA A 116 11.91 4.90 -14.20
C ALA A 116 12.59 5.38 -12.91
N LYS A 117 11.79 5.69 -11.87
CA LYS A 117 12.27 6.15 -10.56
C LYS A 117 13.12 5.10 -9.84
N ILE A 118 12.76 3.82 -9.93
CA ILE A 118 13.53 2.74 -9.28
C ILE A 118 14.73 2.25 -10.13
N SER A 119 14.67 2.41 -11.46
CA SER A 119 15.71 1.96 -12.40
C SER A 119 16.88 2.92 -12.53
N ASN A 120 16.67 4.21 -12.27
CA ASN A 120 17.76 5.20 -12.23
C ASN A 120 18.62 4.97 -10.97
N GLN A 121 19.72 4.22 -11.17
CA GLN A 121 20.91 4.15 -10.32
C GLN A 121 22.12 4.58 -11.12
#